data_AF-A0A0F9Z1N1-F1
#
_entry.id   AF-A0A0F9Z1N1-F1
#
_cell.length_a   1.000
_cell.length_b   1.000
_cell.length_c   1.000
_cell.angle_alpha   90.00
_cell.angle_beta   90.00
_cell.angle_gamma   90.00
#
_symmetry.space_group_name_H-M   'P 1'
#
loop_
_entity.id
_entity.type
_entity.pdbx_description
1 polymer ?
#
loop_
_entity_poly.entity_id
_entity_poly.type
_entity_poly.pdbx_seq_one_letter_code
_entity_poly.pdbx_strand_id
1 'polypeptide(L)'
;MTSTINFKKITPNMSLQDKAKLLFADKNLKYDTIGKESLLTAGEEDLLIKDAQKNNQIRELNRINNLFNLLGLLIIDVRVAALNLELAISYMDTYVMTIYLIETHRDKVNNESVNDKSSYFTSSDPNIREPNATLQAKWDNAVHCYKELCKKMYMVEYVNVLAGINLISNEDQKLLDLFKKQLESFCNLEGLLGIMKLYKKFFEFGLMKESNIKSPFFLDSLKQDIKEALELIEEEKEEAKAKIDKHL
;
A
#
# COMPACT_ATOMS: atom_id res chain seq x y z
N MET A 1 44.42 -6.33 -11.93
CA MET A 1 44.46 -5.14 -12.81
C MET A 1 43.02 -4.75 -13.11
N THR A 2 42.47 -3.79 -12.36
CA THR A 2 41.15 -3.22 -12.64
C THR A 2 41.29 -2.30 -13.84
N SER A 3 40.73 -2.69 -14.98
CA SER A 3 40.65 -1.84 -16.16
C SER A 3 39.87 -0.58 -15.80
N THR A 4 40.55 0.55 -15.63
CA THR A 4 39.91 1.84 -15.37
C THR A 4 39.10 2.20 -16.62
N ILE A 5 37.79 2.06 -16.54
CA ILE A 5 36.85 2.36 -17.62
C ILE A 5 37.03 3.84 -17.98
N ASN A 6 37.32 4.14 -19.25
CA ASN A 6 37.50 5.52 -19.70
C ASN A 6 36.14 6.15 -20.08
N PHE A 7 35.46 6.72 -19.11
CA PHE A 7 34.12 7.31 -19.27
C PHE A 7 34.04 8.31 -20.42
N LYS A 8 35.06 9.17 -20.60
CA LYS A 8 35.11 10.16 -21.70
C LYS A 8 34.97 9.57 -23.09
N LYS A 9 35.40 8.31 -23.29
CA LYS A 9 35.30 7.61 -24.58
C LYS A 9 33.95 6.90 -24.77
N ILE A 10 33.27 6.57 -23.68
CA ILE A 10 32.05 5.75 -23.70
C ILE A 10 30.81 6.64 -23.72
N THR A 11 30.80 7.73 -22.93
CA THR A 11 29.67 8.66 -22.79
C THR A 11 29.06 9.12 -24.13
N PRO A 12 29.84 9.49 -25.17
CA PRO A 12 29.26 9.95 -26.44
C PRO A 12 28.45 8.87 -27.18
N ASN A 13 28.75 7.59 -26.95
CA ASN A 13 28.07 6.46 -27.60
C ASN A 13 26.94 5.88 -26.73
N MET A 14 26.76 6.39 -25.51
CA MET A 14 25.65 5.93 -24.64
C MET A 14 24.33 6.52 -25.11
N SER A 15 23.28 5.68 -25.09
CA SER A 15 21.91 6.17 -25.26
C SER A 15 21.51 7.07 -24.09
N LEU A 16 20.51 7.92 -24.29
CA LEU A 16 19.96 8.74 -23.19
C LEU A 16 19.44 7.87 -22.04
N GLN A 17 18.80 6.74 -22.35
CA GLN A 17 18.30 5.80 -21.36
C GLN A 17 19.43 5.21 -20.52
N ASP A 18 20.58 4.87 -21.12
CA ASP A 18 21.71 4.32 -20.37
C ASP A 18 22.38 5.38 -19.48
N LYS A 19 22.47 6.63 -19.97
CA LYS A 19 22.92 7.76 -19.15
C LYS A 19 22.00 7.97 -17.95
N ALA A 20 20.69 7.98 -18.19
CA ALA A 20 19.68 8.11 -17.14
C ALA A 20 19.81 6.96 -16.13
N LYS A 21 19.83 5.70 -16.58
CA LYS A 21 20.01 4.53 -15.70
C LYS A 21 21.24 4.65 -14.81
N LEU A 22 22.39 5.06 -15.35
CA LEU A 22 23.61 5.25 -14.57
C LEU A 22 23.47 6.36 -13.53
N LEU A 23 22.93 7.51 -13.92
CA LEU A 23 22.71 8.63 -13.02
C LEU A 23 21.74 8.28 -11.88
N PHE A 24 20.65 7.58 -12.17
CA PHE A 24 19.67 7.20 -11.15
C PHE A 24 20.13 6.01 -10.31
N ALA A 25 20.89 5.06 -10.87
CA ALA A 25 21.53 4.01 -10.09
C ALA A 25 22.53 4.60 -9.08
N ASP A 26 23.31 5.61 -9.50
CA ASP A 26 24.23 6.33 -8.63
C ASP A 26 23.49 7.10 -7.52
N LYS A 27 22.40 7.80 -7.87
CA LYS A 27 21.54 8.48 -6.89
C LYS A 27 20.90 7.52 -5.89
N ASN A 28 20.38 6.38 -6.36
CA ASN A 28 19.79 5.35 -5.50
C ASN A 28 20.83 4.74 -4.58
N LEU A 29 22.04 4.44 -5.07
CA LEU A 29 23.12 3.94 -4.22
C LEU A 29 23.50 4.96 -3.14
N LYS A 30 23.61 6.24 -3.50
CA LYS A 30 23.84 7.32 -2.54
C LYS A 30 22.72 7.41 -1.51
N TYR A 31 21.46 7.24 -1.92
CA TYR A 31 20.34 7.23 -0.99
C TYR A 31 20.41 6.03 -0.02
N ASP A 32 20.54 4.81 -0.55
CA ASP A 32 20.59 3.56 0.22
C ASP A 32 21.78 3.53 1.20
N THR A 33 22.89 4.20 0.86
CA THR A 33 24.12 4.19 1.68
C THR A 33 24.34 5.46 2.50
N ILE A 34 23.37 6.38 2.53
CA ILE A 34 23.48 7.68 3.22
C ILE A 34 24.72 8.46 2.72
N GLY A 35 24.93 8.42 1.41
CA GLY A 35 25.97 9.14 0.67
C GLY A 35 27.38 8.56 0.78
N LYS A 36 27.53 7.36 1.37
CA LYS A 36 28.85 6.74 1.57
C LYS A 36 29.40 6.10 0.30
N GLU A 37 28.53 5.57 -0.55
CA GLU A 37 28.91 4.90 -1.79
C GLU A 37 28.41 5.67 -3.01
N SER A 38 29.17 5.57 -4.10
CA SER A 38 28.93 6.25 -5.37
C SER A 38 29.43 5.36 -6.50
N LEU A 39 28.63 5.17 -7.54
CA LEU A 39 29.01 4.50 -8.78
C LEU A 39 29.80 5.44 -9.70
N LEU A 40 29.50 6.73 -9.62
CA LEU A 40 30.09 7.77 -10.45
C LEU A 40 30.90 8.73 -9.60
N THR A 41 32.05 9.15 -10.10
CA THR A 41 32.72 10.34 -9.59
C THR A 41 31.96 11.60 -10.04
N ALA A 42 32.13 12.71 -9.31
CA ALA A 42 31.52 13.99 -9.68
C ALA A 42 31.87 14.42 -11.13
N GLY A 43 33.09 14.10 -11.61
CA GLY A 43 33.49 14.39 -12.98
C GLY A 43 32.80 13.51 -14.04
N GLU A 44 32.44 12.27 -13.70
CA GLU A 44 31.72 11.36 -14.60
C GLU A 44 30.23 11.73 -14.69
N GLU A 45 29.62 12.12 -13.58
CA GLU A 45 28.27 12.68 -13.54
C GLU A 45 28.17 13.92 -14.44
N ASP A 46 29.11 14.85 -14.27
CA ASP A 46 29.22 16.08 -15.07
C ASP A 46 29.36 15.80 -16.57
N LEU A 47 30.11 14.76 -16.95
CA LEU A 47 30.30 14.35 -18.34
C LEU A 47 28.99 13.83 -18.96
N LEU A 48 28.23 13.03 -18.23
CA LEU A 48 26.93 12.52 -18.70
C LEU A 48 25.94 13.67 -18.94
N ILE A 49 25.88 14.64 -18.01
CA ILE A 49 25.00 15.80 -18.10
C ILE A 49 25.40 16.70 -19.26
N LYS A 50 26.69 17.03 -19.39
CA LYS A 50 27.20 17.89 -20.49
C LYS A 50 26.99 17.25 -21.85
N ASP A 51 27.15 15.94 -21.96
CA ASP A 51 26.90 15.24 -23.22
C ASP A 51 25.40 15.24 -23.57
N ALA A 52 24.50 15.03 -22.60
CA ALA A 52 23.06 15.18 -22.82
C ALA A 52 22.68 16.62 -23.24
N GLN A 53 23.34 17.64 -22.69
CA GLN A 53 23.16 19.03 -23.13
C GLN A 53 23.62 19.21 -24.58
N LYS A 54 24.82 18.75 -24.92
CA LYS A 54 25.38 18.86 -26.28
C LYS A 54 24.49 18.20 -27.35
N ASN A 55 23.83 17.10 -26.99
CA ASN A 55 22.96 16.35 -27.88
C ASN A 55 21.48 16.80 -27.85
N ASN A 56 21.17 17.95 -27.24
CA ASN A 56 19.79 18.47 -27.07
C ASN A 56 18.83 17.52 -26.32
N GLN A 57 19.38 16.62 -25.49
CA GLN A 57 18.64 15.63 -24.70
C GLN A 57 18.32 16.10 -23.28
N ILE A 58 18.81 17.28 -22.88
CA ILE A 58 18.68 17.79 -21.50
C ILE A 58 17.22 17.95 -21.04
N ARG A 59 16.30 18.28 -21.95
CA ARG A 59 14.87 18.41 -21.62
C ARG A 59 14.28 17.08 -21.16
N GLU A 60 14.61 16.00 -21.86
CA GLU A 60 14.14 14.67 -21.52
C GLU A 60 14.82 14.14 -20.25
N LEU A 61 16.12 14.42 -20.07
CA LEU A 61 16.82 14.09 -18.83
C LEU A 61 16.17 14.79 -17.61
N ASN A 62 15.80 16.06 -17.76
CA ASN A 62 15.07 16.81 -16.74
C ASN A 62 13.67 16.25 -16.47
N ARG A 63 12.95 15.81 -17.52
CA ARG A 63 11.65 15.13 -17.37
C ARG A 63 11.78 13.87 -16.50
N ILE A 64 12.76 13.03 -16.79
CA ILE A 64 13.02 11.81 -16.01
C ILE A 64 13.44 12.16 -14.58
N ASN A 65 14.23 13.21 -14.38
CA ASN A 65 14.61 13.68 -13.04
C ASN A 65 13.40 14.20 -12.23
N ASN A 66 12.44 14.86 -12.87
CA ASN A 66 11.20 15.27 -12.23
C ASN A 66 10.35 14.06 -11.81
N LEU A 67 10.26 13.04 -12.67
CA LEU A 67 9.61 11.78 -12.34
C LEU A 67 10.28 11.08 -11.15
N PHE A 68 11.61 11.09 -11.08
CA PHE A 68 12.37 10.56 -9.94
C PHE A 68 12.05 11.30 -8.63
N ASN A 69 11.99 12.62 -8.66
CA ASN A 69 11.61 13.41 -7.48
C ASN A 69 10.16 13.14 -7.04
N LEU A 70 9.24 13.05 -8.00
CA LEU A 70 7.84 12.69 -7.75
C LEU A 70 7.73 11.29 -7.13
N LEU A 71 8.51 10.33 -7.64
CA LEU A 71 8.57 8.98 -7.09
C LEU A 71 8.95 9.00 -5.60
N GLY A 72 9.96 9.80 -5.21
CA GLY A 72 10.34 9.93 -3.80
C GLY A 72 9.19 10.37 -2.90
N LEU A 73 8.36 11.32 -3.35
CA LEU A 73 7.15 11.75 -2.64
C LEU A 73 6.09 10.65 -2.60
N LEU A 74 5.88 9.94 -3.72
CA LEU A 74 4.92 8.84 -3.78
C LEU A 74 5.30 7.68 -2.86
N ILE A 75 6.58 7.37 -2.70
CA ILE A 75 7.04 6.36 -1.75
C ILE A 75 6.67 6.75 -0.32
N ILE A 76 6.77 8.02 0.05
CA ILE A 76 6.32 8.52 1.36
C ILE A 76 4.81 8.33 1.49
N ASP A 77 4.03 8.70 0.48
CA ASP A 77 2.58 8.50 0.45
C ASP A 77 2.20 7.02 0.61
N VAL A 78 2.92 6.11 -0.05
CA VAL A 78 2.71 4.65 0.09
C VAL A 78 2.97 4.21 1.53
N ARG A 79 4.05 4.68 2.17
CA ARG A 79 4.37 4.36 3.57
C ARG A 79 3.25 4.84 4.52
N VAL A 80 2.75 6.05 4.31
CA VAL A 80 1.64 6.60 5.10
C VAL A 80 0.35 5.79 4.89
N ALA A 81 0.03 5.43 3.65
CA ALA A 81 -1.13 4.61 3.35
C ALA A 81 -1.03 3.21 3.99
N ALA A 82 0.16 2.61 3.99
CA ALA A 82 0.41 1.32 4.62
C ALA A 82 0.24 1.36 6.15
N LEU A 83 0.75 2.42 6.79
CA LEU A 83 0.54 2.65 8.23
C LEU A 83 -0.95 2.82 8.56
N ASN A 84 -1.70 3.55 7.73
CA ASN A 84 -3.14 3.72 7.92
C ASN A 84 -3.89 2.39 7.81
N LEU A 85 -3.51 1.54 6.86
CA LEU A 85 -4.07 0.19 6.74
C LEU A 85 -3.75 -0.66 7.97
N GLU A 86 -2.50 -0.65 8.44
CA GLU A 86 -2.08 -1.40 9.63
C GLU A 86 -2.83 -0.96 10.89
N LEU A 87 -3.03 0.35 11.06
CA LEU A 87 -3.84 0.90 12.15
C LEU A 87 -5.32 0.48 12.03
N ALA A 88 -5.89 0.52 10.83
CA ALA A 88 -7.26 0.10 10.61
C ALA A 88 -7.48 -1.39 10.92
N ILE A 89 -6.55 -2.26 10.50
CA ILE A 89 -6.54 -3.68 10.85
C ILE A 89 -6.40 -3.86 12.37
N SER A 90 -5.47 -3.16 13.01
CA SER A 90 -5.28 -3.23 14.47
C SER A 90 -6.54 -2.84 15.25
N TYR A 91 -7.28 -1.83 14.77
CA TYR A 91 -8.55 -1.41 15.35
C TYR A 91 -9.70 -2.39 15.11
N MET A 92 -9.68 -3.13 13.99
CA MET A 92 -10.56 -4.26 13.72
C MET A 92 -10.26 -5.39 14.70
N ASP A 93 -8.99 -5.82 14.77
CA ASP A 93 -8.51 -6.93 15.60
C ASP A 93 -8.82 -6.70 17.08
N THR A 94 -8.52 -5.50 17.59
CA THR A 94 -8.84 -5.12 18.99
C THR A 94 -10.33 -5.21 19.26
N TYR A 95 -11.16 -4.78 18.30
CA TYR A 95 -12.61 -4.83 18.44
C TYR A 95 -13.11 -6.28 18.44
N VAL A 96 -12.65 -7.10 17.48
CA VAL A 96 -13.00 -8.52 17.39
C VAL A 96 -12.59 -9.26 18.67
N MET A 97 -11.39 -9.04 19.18
CA MET A 97 -10.93 -9.61 20.46
C MET A 97 -11.83 -9.19 21.63
N THR A 98 -12.25 -7.92 21.66
CA THR A 98 -13.16 -7.43 22.70
C THR A 98 -14.50 -8.15 22.66
N ILE A 99 -15.05 -8.41 21.46
CA ILE A 99 -16.29 -9.19 21.32
C ILE A 99 -16.09 -10.61 21.88
N TYR A 100 -15.02 -11.31 21.47
CA TYR A 100 -14.73 -12.66 21.97
C TYR A 100 -14.54 -12.72 23.49
N LEU A 101 -13.82 -11.77 24.07
CA LEU A 101 -13.60 -11.72 25.52
C LEU A 101 -14.90 -11.46 26.28
N ILE A 102 -15.74 -10.54 25.80
CA ILE A 102 -17.03 -10.23 26.45
C ILE A 102 -17.97 -11.45 26.38
N GLU A 103 -18.05 -12.14 25.24
CA GLU A 103 -18.87 -13.34 25.10
C GLU A 103 -18.39 -14.48 26.01
N THR A 104 -17.08 -14.76 26.04
CA THR A 104 -16.53 -15.82 26.91
C THR A 104 -16.71 -15.52 28.40
N HIS A 105 -16.69 -14.25 28.81
CA HIS A 105 -17.05 -13.85 30.18
C HIS A 105 -18.53 -14.03 30.47
N ARG A 106 -19.42 -13.73 29.51
CA ARG A 106 -20.87 -13.92 29.66
C ARG A 106 -21.26 -15.39 29.78
N ASP A 107 -20.63 -16.28 29.00
CA ASP A 107 -20.86 -17.72 29.09
C ASP A 107 -20.40 -18.30 30.44
N LYS A 108 -19.35 -17.73 31.05
CA LYS A 108 -18.93 -18.09 32.41
C LYS A 108 -19.93 -17.60 33.47
N VAL A 109 -20.37 -16.34 33.38
CA VAL A 109 -21.33 -15.75 34.34
C VAL A 109 -22.74 -16.35 34.20
N ASN A 110 -23.18 -16.75 33.00
CA ASN A 110 -24.47 -17.41 32.83
C ASN A 110 -24.47 -18.88 33.33
N ASN A 111 -23.29 -19.50 33.44
CA ASN A 111 -23.13 -20.83 34.04
C ASN A 111 -22.93 -20.79 35.56
N GLU A 112 -22.59 -19.62 36.12
CA GLU A 112 -22.49 -19.39 37.56
C GLU A 112 -23.47 -18.29 37.96
N SER A 113 -24.67 -18.67 38.40
CA SER A 113 -25.70 -17.73 38.86
C SER A 113 -25.18 -16.76 39.91
N VAL A 114 -24.79 -15.54 39.51
CA VAL A 114 -24.48 -14.44 40.42
C VAL A 114 -25.06 -13.14 39.85
N ASN A 115 -26.07 -12.65 40.57
CA ASN A 115 -26.53 -11.27 40.51
C ASN A 115 -25.36 -10.34 40.82
N ASP A 116 -24.74 -9.73 39.81
CA ASP A 116 -23.98 -8.51 40.05
C ASP A 116 -24.23 -7.48 38.94
N LYS A 117 -24.94 -6.42 39.31
CA LYS A 117 -25.31 -5.28 38.46
C LYS A 117 -24.19 -4.23 38.47
N SER A 118 -22.95 -4.63 38.20
CA SER A 118 -21.81 -3.72 38.09
C SER A 118 -20.93 -4.01 36.87
N SER A 119 -21.54 -4.30 35.72
CA SER A 119 -20.80 -4.35 34.46
C SER A 119 -20.47 -2.94 33.98
N TYR A 120 -19.17 -2.61 33.92
CA TYR A 120 -18.63 -1.44 33.21
C TYR A 120 -18.91 -1.45 31.69
N PHE A 121 -19.54 -2.51 31.17
CA PHE A 121 -19.98 -2.64 29.80
C PHE A 121 -21.50 -2.47 29.72
N THR A 122 -21.99 -1.24 29.86
CA THR A 122 -23.39 -0.92 29.61
C THR A 122 -23.59 -0.48 28.16
N SER A 123 -24.52 -1.16 27.49
CA SER A 123 -25.26 -0.75 26.27
C SER A 123 -24.55 -0.78 24.90
N SER A 124 -24.34 -1.98 24.38
CA SER A 124 -24.74 -2.41 23.02
C SER A 124 -24.21 -3.83 22.85
N ASP A 125 -25.06 -4.85 23.01
CA ASP A 125 -24.65 -6.26 23.05
C ASP A 125 -23.78 -6.62 21.83
N PRO A 126 -22.47 -6.84 22.00
CA PRO A 126 -21.64 -7.34 20.92
C PRO A 126 -21.91 -8.84 20.81
N ASN A 127 -22.77 -9.22 19.86
CA ASN A 127 -23.06 -10.61 19.53
C ASN A 127 -22.22 -10.99 18.30
N ILE A 128 -21.35 -11.99 18.40
CA ILE A 128 -20.53 -12.51 17.29
C ILE A 128 -21.38 -13.13 16.20
N ARG A 129 -22.63 -13.50 16.49
CA ARG A 129 -23.52 -14.13 15.51
C ARG A 129 -24.01 -13.14 14.46
N GLU A 130 -23.98 -11.83 14.74
CA GLU A 130 -24.39 -10.80 13.80
C GLU A 130 -23.41 -9.63 13.78
N PRO A 131 -22.95 -9.18 12.59
CA PRO A 131 -21.99 -8.09 12.50
C PRO A 131 -22.66 -6.79 12.93
N ASN A 132 -22.28 -6.26 14.09
CA ASN A 132 -22.83 -5.00 14.56
C ASN A 132 -22.32 -3.80 13.74
N ALA A 133 -22.97 -2.65 13.91
CA ALA A 133 -22.66 -1.44 13.14
C ALA A 133 -21.20 -0.97 13.29
N THR A 134 -20.61 -1.15 14.46
CA THR A 134 -19.22 -0.76 14.74
C THR A 134 -18.23 -1.65 13.99
N LEU A 135 -18.48 -2.96 13.94
CA LEU A 135 -17.67 -3.88 13.15
C LEU A 135 -17.75 -3.53 11.66
N GLN A 136 -18.97 -3.29 11.15
CA GLN A 136 -19.16 -2.92 9.74
C GLN A 136 -18.39 -1.64 9.39
N ALA A 137 -18.48 -0.60 10.24
CA ALA A 137 -17.76 0.65 10.01
C ALA A 137 -16.24 0.48 10.06
N LYS A 138 -15.73 -0.38 10.95
CA LYS A 138 -14.29 -0.70 11.03
C LYS A 138 -13.81 -1.47 9.81
N TRP A 139 -14.62 -2.40 9.30
CA TRP A 139 -14.35 -3.11 8.06
C TRP A 139 -14.27 -2.15 6.88
N ASP A 140 -15.29 -1.30 6.71
CA ASP A 140 -15.32 -0.33 5.61
C ASP A 140 -14.11 0.62 5.65
N ASN A 141 -13.70 1.06 6.84
CA ASN A 141 -12.50 1.87 6.99
C ASN A 141 -11.22 1.11 6.61
N ALA A 142 -11.09 -0.16 7.02
CA ALA A 142 -9.94 -0.98 6.63
C ALA A 142 -9.87 -1.19 5.12
N VAL A 143 -11.02 -1.40 4.47
CA VAL A 143 -11.12 -1.53 3.02
C VAL A 143 -10.80 -0.21 2.32
N HIS A 144 -11.27 0.92 2.84
CA HIS A 144 -10.88 2.23 2.32
C HIS A 144 -9.35 2.42 2.37
N CYS A 145 -8.72 2.13 3.51
CA CYS A 145 -7.27 2.21 3.64
C CYS A 145 -6.55 1.23 2.71
N TYR A 146 -7.09 0.03 2.51
CA TYR A 146 -6.56 -0.95 1.54
C TYR A 146 -6.55 -0.36 0.13
N LYS A 147 -7.68 0.18 -0.33
CA LYS A 147 -7.79 0.76 -1.67
C LYS A 147 -6.89 1.97 -1.86
N GLU A 148 -6.75 2.81 -0.84
CA GLU A 148 -5.82 3.93 -0.89
C GLU A 148 -4.36 3.47 -1.02
N LEU A 149 -3.94 2.43 -0.28
CA LEU A 149 -2.61 1.84 -0.47
C LEU A 149 -2.42 1.30 -1.90
N CYS A 150 -3.40 0.55 -2.44
CA CYS A 150 -3.35 0.09 -3.82
C CYS A 150 -3.21 1.25 -4.82
N LYS A 151 -3.96 2.35 -4.64
CA LYS A 151 -3.87 3.53 -5.52
C LYS A 151 -2.48 4.16 -5.48
N LYS A 152 -1.89 4.30 -4.30
CA LYS A 152 -0.54 4.87 -4.16
C LYS A 152 0.53 3.97 -4.79
N MET A 153 0.42 2.66 -4.63
CA MET A 153 1.32 1.71 -5.28
C MET A 153 1.16 1.71 -6.81
N TYR A 154 -0.07 1.83 -7.29
CA TYR A 154 -0.35 1.97 -8.73
C TYR A 154 0.27 3.24 -9.32
N MET A 155 0.20 4.37 -8.59
CA MET A 155 0.86 5.62 -8.99
C MET A 155 2.38 5.46 -9.13
N VAL A 156 3.02 4.74 -8.21
CA VAL A 156 4.45 4.41 -8.27
C VAL A 156 4.78 3.60 -9.53
N GLU A 157 3.98 2.57 -9.83
CA GLU A 157 4.16 1.75 -11.04
C GLU A 157 3.98 2.59 -12.31
N TYR A 158 2.97 3.46 -12.36
CA TYR A 158 2.72 4.36 -13.49
C TYR A 158 3.88 5.33 -13.73
N VAL A 159 4.47 5.92 -12.68
CA VAL A 159 5.65 6.79 -12.81
C VAL A 159 6.85 6.06 -13.43
N ASN A 160 7.11 4.79 -13.06
CA ASN A 160 8.16 4.00 -13.69
C ASN A 160 7.87 3.72 -15.17
N VAL A 161 6.61 3.44 -15.52
CA VAL A 161 6.19 3.25 -16.91
C VAL A 161 6.45 4.53 -17.72
N LEU A 162 6.10 5.70 -17.19
CA LEU A 162 6.35 7.00 -17.83
C LEU A 162 7.84 7.34 -17.97
N ALA A 163 8.67 6.88 -17.03
CA ALA A 163 10.12 7.07 -17.08
C ALA A 163 10.79 6.16 -18.12
N GLY A 164 10.19 5.01 -18.43
CA GLY A 164 10.77 4.01 -19.33
C GLY A 164 12.02 3.32 -18.77
N ILE A 165 12.33 3.55 -17.49
CA ILE A 165 13.44 2.96 -16.74
C ILE A 165 12.98 2.71 -15.30
N ASN A 166 13.60 1.75 -14.61
CA ASN A 166 13.32 1.55 -13.18
C ASN A 166 13.98 2.67 -12.37
N LEU A 167 13.16 3.49 -11.72
CA LEU A 167 13.59 4.58 -10.86
C LEU A 167 13.63 4.18 -9.37
N ILE A 168 13.00 3.06 -9.00
CA ILE A 168 12.87 2.62 -7.60
C ILE A 168 14.22 2.10 -7.09
N SER A 169 14.62 2.54 -5.89
CA SER A 169 15.79 2.03 -5.17
C SER A 169 15.59 0.57 -4.73
N ASN A 170 16.69 -0.11 -4.37
CA ASN A 170 16.56 -1.49 -3.88
C ASN A 170 15.85 -1.55 -2.53
N GLU A 171 16.06 -0.53 -1.67
CA GLU A 171 15.39 -0.43 -0.38
C GLU A 171 13.89 -0.19 -0.54
N ASP A 172 13.49 0.74 -1.41
CA ASP A 172 12.08 1.02 -1.65
C ASP A 172 11.39 -0.14 -2.35
N GLN A 173 12.08 -0.88 -3.23
CA GLN A 173 11.52 -2.09 -3.83
C GLN A 173 11.20 -3.15 -2.77
N LYS A 174 12.11 -3.40 -1.82
CA LYS A 174 11.86 -4.34 -0.70
C LYS A 174 10.67 -3.91 0.15
N LEU A 175 10.51 -2.61 0.35
CA LEU A 175 9.40 -2.03 1.10
C LEU A 175 8.07 -2.17 0.35
N LEU A 176 8.06 -1.94 -0.97
CA LEU A 176 6.88 -2.21 -1.80
C LEU A 176 6.50 -3.70 -1.78
N ASP A 177 7.48 -4.60 -1.84
CA ASP A 177 7.25 -6.05 -1.77
C ASP A 177 6.67 -6.46 -0.39
N LEU A 178 7.10 -5.82 0.70
CA LEU A 178 6.51 -6.00 2.02
C LEU A 178 5.02 -5.61 2.03
N PHE A 179 4.68 -4.45 1.45
CA PHE A 179 3.31 -3.97 1.39
C PHE A 179 2.43 -4.82 0.47
N LYS A 180 2.98 -5.37 -0.63
CA LYS A 180 2.27 -6.37 -1.46
C LYS A 180 1.86 -7.59 -0.63
N LYS A 181 2.74 -8.08 0.25
CA LYS A 181 2.41 -9.20 1.17
C LYS A 181 1.34 -8.81 2.20
N GLN A 182 1.38 -7.57 2.72
CA GLN A 182 0.36 -7.08 3.64
C GLN A 182 -1.02 -7.01 2.97
N LEU A 183 -1.09 -6.52 1.73
CA LEU A 183 -2.32 -6.51 0.93
C LEU A 183 -2.83 -7.93 0.67
N GLU A 184 -1.92 -8.87 0.34
CA GLU A 184 -2.28 -10.27 0.13
C GLU A 184 -2.85 -10.92 1.40
N SER A 185 -2.22 -10.71 2.55
CA SER A 185 -2.69 -11.19 3.86
C SER A 185 -4.08 -10.65 4.20
N PHE A 186 -4.33 -9.36 3.91
CA PHE A 186 -5.66 -8.74 4.07
C PHE A 186 -6.71 -9.39 3.16
N CYS A 187 -6.40 -9.54 1.87
CA CYS A 187 -7.27 -10.21 0.90
C CYS A 187 -7.57 -11.66 1.27
N ASN A 188 -6.59 -12.36 1.81
CA ASN A 188 -6.76 -13.73 2.26
C ASN A 188 -7.49 -13.82 3.60
N LEU A 189 -7.85 -12.69 4.23
CA LEU A 189 -8.52 -12.59 5.54
C LEU A 189 -7.79 -13.45 6.57
N GLU A 190 -6.49 -13.23 6.69
CA GLU A 190 -5.63 -13.88 7.67
C GLU A 190 -5.84 -13.29 9.08
N GLY A 191 -5.41 -14.02 10.11
CA GLY A 191 -5.59 -13.59 11.50
C GLY A 191 -7.06 -13.42 11.90
N LEU A 192 -7.37 -12.34 12.63
CA LEU A 192 -8.71 -12.07 13.13
C LEU A 192 -9.67 -11.54 12.07
N LEU A 193 -9.16 -11.08 10.91
CA LEU A 193 -9.99 -10.79 9.74
C LEU A 193 -10.74 -12.03 9.23
N GLY A 194 -10.29 -13.22 9.61
CA GLY A 194 -11.01 -14.48 9.37
C GLY A 194 -12.46 -14.48 9.87
N ILE A 195 -12.83 -13.59 10.79
CA ILE A 195 -14.23 -13.39 11.19
C ILE A 195 -15.13 -13.01 10.00
N MET A 196 -14.60 -12.33 8.98
CA MET A 196 -15.36 -11.98 7.77
C MET A 196 -15.74 -13.23 6.97
N LYS A 197 -14.90 -14.27 6.96
CA LYS A 197 -15.24 -15.58 6.36
C LYS A 197 -16.40 -16.24 7.10
N LEU A 198 -16.46 -16.07 8.43
CA LEU A 198 -17.56 -16.59 9.23
C LEU A 198 -18.87 -15.87 8.91
N TYR A 199 -18.86 -14.53 8.86
CA TYR A 199 -20.05 -13.75 8.49
C TYR A 199 -20.52 -14.05 7.06
N LYS A 200 -19.59 -14.24 6.12
CA LYS A 200 -19.93 -14.67 4.76
C LYS A 200 -20.69 -16.01 4.77
N LYS A 201 -20.20 -17.01 5.49
CA LYS A 201 -20.90 -18.30 5.64
C LYS A 201 -22.27 -18.15 6.30
N PHE A 202 -22.39 -17.32 7.34
CA PHE A 202 -23.68 -17.07 7.99
C PHE A 202 -24.68 -16.38 7.06
N PHE A 203 -24.19 -15.45 6.24
CA PHE A 203 -24.98 -14.81 5.20
C PHE A 203 -25.45 -15.81 4.13
N GLU A 204 -24.54 -16.63 3.61
CA GLU A 204 -24.82 -17.68 2.60
C GLU A 204 -25.83 -18.72 3.10
N PHE A 205 -25.81 -19.06 4.39
CA PHE A 205 -26.78 -19.97 5.01
C PHE A 205 -28.11 -19.32 5.41
N GLY A 206 -28.29 -18.02 5.17
CA GLY A 206 -29.50 -17.29 5.58
C GLY A 206 -29.66 -17.15 7.10
N LEU A 207 -28.56 -17.29 7.84
CA LEU A 207 -28.51 -17.16 9.30
C LEU A 207 -28.39 -15.70 9.76
N MET A 208 -28.16 -14.78 8.83
CA MET A 208 -28.09 -13.33 9.06
C MET A 208 -29.22 -12.62 8.32
N LYS A 209 -29.84 -11.64 8.98
CA LYS A 209 -30.84 -10.77 8.35
C LYS A 209 -30.15 -9.60 7.66
N GLU A 210 -30.50 -9.34 6.40
CA GLU A 210 -30.01 -8.17 5.65
C GLU A 210 -30.32 -6.85 6.38
N SER A 211 -31.42 -6.77 7.14
CA SER A 211 -31.79 -5.59 7.95
C SER A 211 -30.75 -5.18 9.00
N ASN A 212 -29.85 -6.10 9.37
CA ASN A 212 -28.81 -5.86 10.36
C ASN A 212 -27.52 -5.34 9.70
N ILE A 213 -27.45 -5.37 8.37
CA ILE A 213 -26.35 -4.84 7.59
C ILE A 213 -26.68 -3.40 7.20
N LYS A 214 -25.92 -2.46 7.76
CA LYS A 214 -26.09 -1.02 7.58
C LYS A 214 -25.23 -0.46 6.46
N SER A 215 -24.10 -1.11 6.17
CA SER A 215 -23.18 -0.69 5.12
C SER A 215 -23.44 -1.45 3.82
N PRO A 216 -23.72 -0.75 2.70
CA PRO A 216 -23.81 -1.37 1.38
C PRO A 216 -22.51 -2.08 0.99
N PHE A 217 -21.36 -1.47 1.30
CA PHE A 217 -20.06 -2.06 0.98
C PHE A 217 -19.79 -3.35 1.79
N PHE A 218 -20.15 -3.34 3.07
CA PHE A 218 -20.07 -4.55 3.89
C PHE A 218 -20.94 -5.66 3.32
N LEU A 219 -22.16 -5.35 2.87
CA LEU A 219 -23.05 -6.31 2.21
C LEU A 219 -22.41 -6.89 0.94
N ASP A 220 -21.82 -6.03 0.11
CA ASP A 220 -21.14 -6.45 -1.12
C ASP A 220 -19.93 -7.34 -0.83
N SER A 221 -19.17 -7.01 0.23
CA SER A 221 -18.04 -7.83 0.73
C SER A 221 -18.46 -9.23 1.16
N LEU A 222 -19.71 -9.42 1.60
CA LEU A 222 -20.27 -10.74 1.92
C LEU A 222 -20.77 -11.49 0.68
N LYS A 223 -21.29 -10.76 -0.32
CA LYS A 223 -21.90 -11.34 -1.53
C LYS A 223 -20.87 -11.78 -2.57
N GLN A 224 -19.72 -11.14 -2.63
CA GLN A 224 -18.72 -11.34 -3.69
C GLN A 224 -17.43 -12.00 -3.19
N ASP A 225 -16.52 -12.33 -4.10
CA ASP A 225 -15.15 -12.62 -3.74
C ASP A 225 -14.48 -11.35 -3.22
N ILE A 226 -13.77 -11.45 -2.09
CA ILE A 226 -13.21 -10.28 -1.43
C ILE A 226 -12.07 -9.68 -2.24
N LYS A 227 -11.33 -10.47 -3.02
CA LYS A 227 -10.28 -9.97 -3.90
C LYS A 227 -10.91 -9.12 -4.99
N GLU A 228 -11.97 -9.61 -5.62
CA GLU A 228 -12.71 -8.88 -6.65
C GLU A 228 -13.29 -7.57 -6.11
N ALA A 229 -13.90 -7.59 -4.91
CA ALA A 229 -14.46 -6.38 -4.29
C ALA A 229 -13.39 -5.31 -3.95
N LEU A 230 -12.16 -5.74 -3.73
CA LEU A 230 -11.03 -4.90 -3.32
C LEU A 230 -10.20 -4.39 -4.50
N GLU A 231 -10.36 -4.94 -5.71
CA GLU A 231 -9.65 -4.46 -6.88
C GLU A 231 -9.97 -2.99 -7.17
N LEU A 232 -8.96 -2.28 -7.68
CA LEU A 232 -9.15 -0.93 -8.21
C LEU A 232 -9.90 -1.03 -9.53
N ILE A 233 -11.04 -0.35 -9.61
CA ILE A 233 -11.77 -0.22 -10.87
C ILE A 233 -11.02 0.73 -11.81
N GLU A 234 -11.31 0.66 -13.11
CA GLU A 234 -10.63 1.50 -14.11
C GLU A 234 -10.78 3.00 -13.82
N GLU A 235 -11.95 3.43 -13.32
CA GLU A 235 -12.18 4.82 -12.92
C GLU A 235 -11.18 5.27 -11.83
N GLU A 236 -10.92 4.43 -10.82
CA GLU A 236 -9.95 4.71 -9.76
C GLU A 236 -8.51 4.75 -10.28
N LYS A 237 -8.18 3.91 -11.27
CA LYS A 237 -6.86 3.91 -11.93
C LYS A 237 -6.67 5.18 -12.76
N GLU A 238 -7.68 5.58 -13.52
CA GLU A 238 -7.64 6.81 -14.33
C GLU A 238 -7.55 8.07 -13.45
N GLU A 239 -8.28 8.12 -12.33
CA GLU A 239 -8.11 9.18 -11.33
C GLU A 239 -6.69 9.22 -10.76
N ALA A 240 -6.10 8.06 -10.50
CA ALA A 240 -4.74 7.96 -10.00
C ALA A 240 -3.72 8.46 -11.04
N LYS A 241 -3.86 8.10 -12.32
CA LYS A 241 -3.02 8.62 -13.42
C LYS A 241 -3.17 10.13 -13.56
N ALA A 242 -4.40 10.63 -13.59
CA ALA A 242 -4.68 12.05 -13.74
C ALA A 242 -4.07 12.91 -12.62
N LYS A 243 -3.92 12.36 -11.41
CA LYS A 243 -3.17 13.02 -10.32
C LYS A 243 -1.68 13.13 -10.64
N ILE A 244 -1.07 12.08 -11.21
CA ILE A 244 0.34 12.11 -11.63
C ILE A 244 0.55 13.07 -12.79
N ASP A 245 -0.30 12.99 -13.82
CA ASP A 245 -0.15 13.81 -15.02
C ASP A 245 -0.26 15.32 -14.75
N LYS A 246 -0.97 15.73 -13.69
CA LYS A 246 -1.02 17.14 -13.23
C LYS A 246 0.32 17.68 -12.73
N HIS A 247 1.27 16.81 -12.41
CA HIS A 247 2.58 17.17 -11.88
C HIS A 247 3.72 17.07 -12.92
N LEU A 248 3.39 16.77 -14.18
CA LEU A 248 4.33 16.62 -15.30
C LEU A 248 4.25 17.82 -16.26
#